data_AF-A0A1L9UH48-F1
#
_entry.id   AF-A0A1L9UH48-F1
#
_cell.length_a   1.000
_cell.length_b   1.000
_cell.length_c   1.000
_cell.angle_alpha   90.00
_cell.angle_beta   90.00
_cell.angle_gamma   90.00
#
_symmetry.space_group_name_H-M   'P 1'
#
loop_
_entity.id
_entity.type
_entity.pdbx_description
1 polymer ?
#
loop_
_entity_poly.entity_id
_entity_poly.type
_entity_poly.pdbx_seq_one_letter_code
_entity_poly.pdbx_strand_id
1 'polypeptide(L)'
;MKGKTSLDAAASGRNSSAAGEDRSMIAGRGQGGQPRPPNSFTIRWWTVHAYLQLSRPLLLCSAGACSSLSRSIPCHGRLPIDLLIYTMAGLQTRSTMSLPFSLSAAFRNLSVTTSKRSFSTTLAAQKTKQLPDYIPPYPYGPNYVFKQSNSGLYGGAMIQFGNKISQGRNEGKTRRFWKPNVRRKKLYSEALGEDLFIKVTRKALRTIRKAGGLDNYLLSDRPGRIREMGIFGWELRWKIMQTPKIQERFREERKKLGIPEPPTFEEWVKQKEDEIKAKVEEETNIKEITKPTYNDKQY
;
A
#
# COMPACT_ATOMS: atom_id res chain seq x y z
N MET A 1 72.82 47.28 -0.09
CA MET A 1 72.52 48.12 1.09
C MET A 1 71.58 49.24 0.66
N LYS A 2 70.43 49.38 1.35
CA LYS A 2 69.51 50.55 1.41
C LYS A 2 68.96 51.08 0.06
N GLY A 3 67.68 51.34 -0.15
CA GLY A 3 66.49 51.44 0.69
C GLY A 3 65.40 52.22 -0.08
N LYS A 4 64.12 51.96 0.26
CA LYS A 4 63.00 52.91 0.50
C LYS A 4 62.85 54.10 -0.49
N THR A 5 61.73 54.43 -1.14
CA THR A 5 60.29 54.63 -0.80
C THR A 5 59.75 55.44 -2.02
N SER A 6 58.52 55.38 -2.53
CA SER A 6 57.26 55.88 -1.96
C SER A 6 56.15 55.88 -3.04
N LEU A 7 54.91 55.61 -2.62
CA LEU A 7 53.63 56.28 -2.93
C LEU A 7 53.16 56.48 -4.39
N ASP A 8 51.98 55.92 -4.71
CA ASP A 8 50.84 56.54 -5.43
C ASP A 8 49.63 55.55 -5.30
N ALA A 9 48.60 55.85 -4.50
CA ALA A 9 47.38 56.60 -4.83
C ALA A 9 46.19 55.72 -5.29
N ALA A 10 45.27 55.51 -4.34
CA ALA A 10 43.80 55.47 -4.42
C ALA A 10 43.08 54.87 -5.65
N ALA A 11 42.29 53.81 -5.42
CA ALA A 11 40.90 53.72 -5.89
C ALA A 11 40.12 52.65 -5.10
N SER A 12 39.29 53.12 -4.17
CA SER A 12 38.31 52.33 -3.43
C SER A 12 37.01 52.21 -4.22
N GLY A 13 36.57 50.98 -4.53
CA GLY A 13 35.22 50.68 -5.01
C GLY A 13 34.43 49.96 -3.93
N ARG A 14 33.64 50.71 -3.15
CA ARG A 14 32.59 50.19 -2.26
C ARG A 14 31.36 49.93 -3.12
N ASN A 15 30.65 48.83 -2.89
CA ASN A 15 29.21 48.75 -3.17
C ASN A 15 28.54 47.99 -2.03
N SER A 16 27.81 48.76 -1.22
CA SER A 16 26.86 48.30 -0.21
C SER A 16 25.55 49.07 -0.40
N SER A 17 24.47 48.48 0.12
CA SER A 17 23.11 49.01 0.34
C SER A 17 22.25 49.21 -0.92
N ALA A 18 21.16 48.46 -1.11
CA ALA A 18 19.88 48.43 -0.38
C ALA A 18 18.82 49.23 -1.14
N ALA A 19 17.79 48.54 -1.63
CA ALA A 19 16.49 49.12 -1.93
C ALA A 19 15.45 48.01 -1.80
N GLY A 20 14.63 48.09 -0.75
CA GLY A 20 13.31 47.48 -0.75
C GLY A 20 12.30 48.53 -1.18
N GLU A 21 11.30 48.13 -1.95
CA GLU A 21 9.99 48.78 -2.02
C GLU A 21 8.98 47.83 -2.67
N ASP A 22 8.05 47.38 -1.83
CA ASP A 22 6.59 47.33 -2.01
C ASP A 22 5.91 46.81 -3.29
N ARG A 23 5.17 45.71 -3.04
CA ARG A 23 3.74 45.49 -3.31
C ARG A 23 3.17 46.01 -4.64
N SER A 24 2.80 45.07 -5.51
CA SER A 24 1.48 45.11 -6.14
C SER A 24 0.84 43.72 -6.22
N MET A 25 -0.41 43.67 -5.77
CA MET A 25 -1.31 42.53 -5.93
C MET A 25 -1.54 42.25 -7.41
N ILE A 26 -1.33 41.00 -7.83
CA ILE A 26 -1.96 40.47 -9.05
C ILE A 26 -2.92 39.37 -8.61
N ALA A 27 -4.15 39.79 -8.33
CA ALA A 27 -5.32 38.93 -8.35
C ALA A 27 -5.63 38.60 -9.82
N GLY A 28 -5.16 37.44 -10.29
CA GLY A 28 -5.38 36.92 -11.64
C GLY A 28 -6.30 35.70 -11.65
N ARG A 29 -7.61 35.98 -11.62
CA ARG A 29 -8.77 35.18 -12.08
C ARG A 29 -8.55 33.69 -12.37
N GLY A 30 -9.29 32.86 -11.62
CA GLY A 30 -9.59 31.50 -12.01
C GLY A 30 -10.31 31.45 -13.36
N GLN A 31 -9.78 30.64 -14.27
CA GLN A 31 -10.57 30.11 -15.37
C GLN A 31 -11.09 28.74 -14.96
N GLY A 32 -12.37 28.71 -14.62
CA GLY A 32 -13.13 27.47 -14.51
C GLY A 32 -13.10 26.77 -15.86
N GLY A 33 -12.45 25.60 -15.90
CA GLY A 33 -12.54 24.70 -17.04
C GLY A 33 -13.98 24.23 -17.18
N GLN A 34 -14.67 24.75 -18.20
CA GLN A 34 -15.94 24.21 -18.70
C GLN A 34 -15.77 22.70 -18.97
N PRO A 35 -16.72 21.84 -18.54
CA PRO A 35 -16.69 20.43 -18.90
C PRO A 35 -16.90 20.30 -20.42
N ARG A 36 -15.95 19.62 -21.08
CA ARG A 36 -16.05 19.31 -22.52
C ARG A 36 -17.31 18.47 -22.79
N PRO A 37 -18.08 18.75 -23.86
CA PRO A 37 -19.21 17.91 -24.22
C PRO A 37 -18.73 16.50 -24.62
N PRO A 38 -19.52 15.45 -24.34
CA PRO A 38 -19.17 14.09 -24.72
C PRO A 38 -19.14 13.93 -26.24
N ASN A 39 -18.03 13.38 -26.73
CA ASN A 39 -17.81 13.03 -28.12
C ASN A 39 -18.94 12.13 -28.67
N SER A 40 -19.25 12.28 -29.96
CA SER A 40 -20.35 11.68 -30.74
C SER A 40 -20.44 10.14 -30.78
N PHE A 41 -19.71 9.42 -29.92
CA PHE A 41 -19.75 7.96 -29.79
C PHE A 41 -20.69 7.42 -28.70
N THR A 42 -21.23 8.27 -27.82
CA THR A 42 -22.14 7.86 -26.73
C THR A 42 -23.63 8.05 -27.03
N ILE A 43 -24.00 8.46 -28.26
CA ILE A 43 -25.41 8.61 -28.67
C ILE A 43 -25.96 7.36 -29.39
N ARG A 44 -25.12 6.36 -29.68
CA ARG A 44 -25.51 5.14 -30.43
C ARG A 44 -25.69 3.88 -29.57
N TRP A 45 -26.04 4.02 -28.29
CA TRP A 45 -26.33 2.89 -27.40
C TRP A 45 -27.71 2.93 -26.74
N TRP A 46 -28.53 3.95 -27.00
CA TRP A 46 -29.89 4.07 -26.48
C TRP A 46 -31.01 3.83 -27.51
N THR A 47 -30.68 3.47 -28.75
CA THR A 47 -31.69 3.29 -29.84
C THR A 47 -31.85 1.85 -30.31
N VAL A 48 -31.11 0.87 -29.77
CA VAL A 48 -31.13 -0.53 -30.29
C VAL A 48 -31.82 -1.52 -29.34
N HIS A 49 -32.19 -1.11 -28.12
CA HIS A 49 -32.77 -2.04 -27.12
C HIS A 49 -34.29 -1.95 -26.94
N ALA A 50 -35.00 -1.23 -27.81
CA ALA A 50 -36.45 -0.97 -27.71
C ALA A 50 -37.28 -1.53 -28.89
N TYR A 51 -36.74 -2.51 -29.64
CA TYR A 51 -37.42 -3.06 -30.82
C TYR A 51 -37.22 -4.58 -30.95
N LEU A 52 -37.51 -5.35 -29.91
CA LEU A 52 -37.65 -6.81 -30.03
C LEU A 52 -38.49 -7.42 -28.90
N GLN A 53 -39.55 -6.71 -28.51
CA GLN A 53 -40.54 -7.18 -27.55
C GLN A 53 -41.92 -6.76 -28.05
N LEU A 54 -42.40 -7.45 -29.09
CA LEU A 54 -43.80 -7.51 -29.55
C LEU A 54 -43.82 -8.34 -30.84
N SER A 55 -43.72 -9.67 -30.70
CA SER A 55 -44.17 -10.65 -31.70
C SER A 55 -43.84 -12.06 -31.21
N ARG A 56 -44.77 -12.70 -30.51
CA ARG A 56 -45.08 -14.13 -30.77
C ARG A 56 -46.40 -14.56 -30.11
N PRO A 57 -47.19 -15.41 -30.80
CA PRO A 57 -48.63 -15.50 -30.62
C PRO A 57 -49.06 -16.65 -29.68
N LEU A 58 -50.30 -16.51 -29.25
CA LEU A 58 -51.13 -17.51 -28.56
C LEU A 58 -51.24 -18.81 -29.36
N LEU A 59 -51.01 -19.94 -28.72
CA LEU A 59 -51.47 -21.25 -29.16
C LEU A 59 -52.02 -22.03 -27.95
N LEU A 60 -53.32 -22.30 -28.01
CA LEU A 60 -54.05 -23.29 -27.23
C LEU A 60 -53.72 -24.72 -27.70
N CYS A 61 -54.11 -25.69 -26.84
CA CYS A 61 -54.15 -27.16 -26.97
C CYS A 61 -53.12 -27.83 -26.05
N SER A 62 -53.43 -28.86 -25.25
CA SER A 62 -54.64 -29.65 -25.05
C SER A 62 -54.42 -30.48 -23.77
N ALA A 63 -55.49 -30.73 -23.01
CA ALA A 63 -55.48 -31.64 -21.88
C ALA A 63 -55.22 -33.09 -22.33
N GLY A 64 -54.44 -33.85 -21.55
CA GLY A 64 -54.17 -35.27 -21.75
C GLY A 64 -53.65 -35.89 -20.45
N ALA A 65 -54.38 -36.90 -19.97
CA ALA A 65 -54.33 -37.46 -18.63
C ALA A 65 -53.24 -38.53 -18.40
N CYS A 66 -53.05 -38.85 -17.10
CA CYS A 66 -52.65 -40.13 -16.52
C CYS A 66 -51.36 -40.82 -17.00
N SER A 67 -50.40 -41.00 -16.10
CA SER A 67 -50.26 -42.27 -15.38
C SER A 67 -49.07 -42.26 -14.41
N SER A 68 -49.38 -42.69 -13.20
CA SER A 68 -48.52 -43.16 -12.11
C SER A 68 -47.28 -43.95 -12.56
N LEU A 69 -46.13 -43.71 -11.90
CA LEU A 69 -45.25 -44.81 -11.52
C LEU A 69 -44.53 -44.52 -10.19
N SER A 70 -44.50 -45.57 -9.40
CA SER A 70 -44.02 -45.74 -8.04
C SER A 70 -42.53 -45.48 -7.82
N ARG A 71 -42.18 -44.92 -6.66
CA ARG A 71 -41.03 -45.44 -5.91
C ARG A 71 -41.22 -45.33 -4.39
N SER A 72 -41.49 -46.49 -3.82
CA SER A 72 -41.50 -46.86 -2.41
C SER A 72 -40.08 -47.00 -1.86
N ILE A 73 -39.80 -46.44 -0.68
CA ILE A 73 -38.84 -47.00 0.29
C ILE A 73 -39.47 -46.86 1.71
N PRO A 74 -39.47 -47.90 2.55
CA PRO A 74 -40.36 -48.03 3.70
C PRO A 74 -39.73 -47.60 5.03
N CYS A 75 -40.64 -47.27 5.95
CA CYS A 75 -40.41 -47.16 7.39
C CYS A 75 -40.46 -48.55 8.06
N HIS A 76 -39.52 -48.83 8.96
CA HIS A 76 -39.67 -49.71 10.12
C HIS A 76 -38.98 -48.96 11.28
N GLY A 77 -39.46 -48.89 12.51
CA GLY A 77 -40.59 -49.50 13.19
C GLY A 77 -40.75 -48.79 14.55
N ARG A 78 -41.91 -48.99 15.15
CA ARG A 78 -42.53 -48.17 16.20
C ARG A 78 -42.76 -49.04 17.44
N LEU A 79 -42.36 -48.54 18.64
CA LEU A 79 -42.96 -48.74 19.99
C LEU A 79 -42.95 -50.17 20.60
N PRO A 80 -43.29 -50.43 21.90
CA PRO A 80 -44.03 -49.62 22.90
C PRO A 80 -43.46 -49.58 24.35
N ILE A 81 -43.73 -48.55 25.19
CA ILE A 81 -44.84 -48.27 26.17
C ILE A 81 -44.90 -49.22 27.39
N ASP A 82 -44.98 -48.62 28.59
CA ASP A 82 -45.71 -49.02 29.84
C ASP A 82 -44.82 -48.86 31.09
N LEU A 83 -45.23 -48.47 32.31
CA LEU A 83 -46.39 -47.81 32.94
C LEU A 83 -46.00 -47.71 34.45
N LEU A 84 -46.43 -46.66 35.16
CA LEU A 84 -46.58 -46.55 36.64
C LEU A 84 -45.26 -46.62 37.48
N ILE A 85 -45.04 -45.82 38.53
CA ILE A 85 -45.75 -45.83 39.82
C ILE A 85 -45.44 -44.52 40.60
N TYR A 86 -46.46 -44.03 41.30
CA TYR A 86 -46.49 -43.01 42.34
C TYR A 86 -45.65 -43.37 43.58
N THR A 87 -44.88 -42.44 44.15
CA THR A 87 -44.67 -42.36 45.62
C THR A 87 -44.32 -40.92 46.05
N MET A 88 -45.20 -40.35 46.89
CA MET A 88 -44.98 -39.15 47.70
C MET A 88 -44.19 -39.51 48.97
N ALA A 89 -43.35 -38.59 49.47
CA ALA A 89 -43.17 -38.20 50.88
C ALA A 89 -41.73 -37.72 51.16
N GLY A 90 -41.60 -36.53 51.79
CA GLY A 90 -40.31 -36.09 52.34
C GLY A 90 -40.20 -34.58 52.62
N LEU A 91 -41.10 -34.03 53.44
CA LEU A 91 -40.93 -32.71 54.07
C LEU A 91 -39.80 -32.76 55.10
N GLN A 92 -38.78 -31.90 54.96
CA GLN A 92 -37.96 -31.46 56.09
C GLN A 92 -37.68 -29.96 56.00
N THR A 93 -38.40 -29.23 56.84
CA THR A 93 -38.08 -27.88 57.32
C THR A 93 -36.80 -27.90 58.15
N ARG A 94 -35.78 -27.11 57.80
CA ARG A 94 -34.79 -26.58 58.76
C ARG A 94 -34.36 -25.16 58.41
N SER A 95 -34.98 -24.24 59.14
CA SER A 95 -34.39 -23.11 59.86
C SER A 95 -33.43 -22.17 59.13
N THR A 96 -33.95 -20.98 58.87
CA THR A 96 -33.24 -19.71 58.82
C THR A 96 -32.41 -19.51 60.11
N MET A 97 -31.09 -19.47 59.99
CA MET A 97 -30.22 -18.85 60.98
C MET A 97 -29.35 -17.82 60.26
N SER A 98 -29.76 -16.56 60.42
CA SER A 98 -28.97 -15.37 60.16
C SER A 98 -27.67 -15.41 60.95
N LEU A 99 -26.53 -15.35 60.27
CA LEU A 99 -25.24 -15.01 60.87
C LEU A 99 -24.49 -14.03 59.94
N PRO A 100 -23.65 -13.16 60.53
CA PRO A 100 -23.62 -11.75 60.14
C PRO A 100 -22.83 -11.48 58.87
N PHE A 101 -23.32 -10.46 58.18
CA PHE A 101 -22.75 -9.81 57.02
C PHE A 101 -21.32 -9.33 57.29
N SER A 102 -20.34 -10.21 57.15
CA SER A 102 -18.92 -9.83 57.12
C SER A 102 -18.53 -9.58 55.67
N LEU A 103 -18.49 -8.30 55.30
CA LEU A 103 -18.06 -7.80 53.98
C LEU A 103 -16.66 -8.28 53.57
N SER A 104 -15.86 -8.83 54.49
CA SER A 104 -14.50 -9.30 54.26
C SER A 104 -14.37 -10.76 53.82
N ALA A 105 -15.47 -11.55 53.82
CA ALA A 105 -15.45 -12.94 53.32
C ALA A 105 -15.61 -13.05 51.79
N ALA A 106 -16.23 -12.05 51.14
CA ALA A 106 -16.49 -12.07 49.70
C ALA A 106 -15.25 -11.80 48.81
N PHE A 107 -14.14 -11.35 49.39
CA PHE A 107 -12.94 -10.95 48.64
C PHE A 107 -11.82 -11.99 48.61
N ARG A 108 -11.96 -13.14 49.29
CA ARG A 108 -10.87 -14.15 49.36
C ARG A 108 -10.68 -14.99 48.09
N ASN A 109 -11.66 -15.01 47.18
CA ASN A 109 -11.57 -15.73 45.90
C ASN A 109 -11.17 -14.84 44.71
N LEU A 110 -10.90 -13.55 44.93
CA LEU A 110 -10.17 -12.75 43.95
C LEU A 110 -8.68 -13.04 44.15
N SER A 111 -8.17 -14.06 43.47
CA SER A 111 -6.72 -14.19 43.29
C SER A 111 -6.24 -12.95 42.52
N VAL A 112 -5.78 -11.94 43.25
CA VAL A 112 -4.97 -10.82 42.74
C VAL A 112 -3.57 -11.37 42.45
N THR A 113 -3.48 -12.43 41.66
CA THR A 113 -2.35 -12.62 40.76
C THR A 113 -2.73 -11.85 39.50
N THR A 114 -2.87 -10.53 39.64
CA THR A 114 -2.93 -9.64 38.51
C THR A 114 -1.65 -9.87 37.75
N SER A 115 -1.76 -10.48 36.57
CA SER A 115 -0.67 -10.43 35.61
C SER A 115 -0.23 -8.96 35.53
N LYS A 116 1.03 -8.68 35.84
CA LYS A 116 1.67 -7.36 35.75
C LYS A 116 1.76 -6.88 34.29
N ARG A 117 0.71 -7.07 33.48
CA ARG A 117 0.62 -6.44 32.18
C ARG A 117 0.18 -5.01 32.42
N SER A 118 1.17 -4.16 32.72
CA SER A 118 1.04 -2.72 32.74
C SER A 118 0.21 -2.28 31.53
N PHE A 119 -0.83 -1.51 31.79
CA PHE A 119 -1.68 -0.94 30.75
C PHE A 119 -0.83 0.05 29.95
N SER A 120 -0.14 -0.42 28.91
CA SER A 120 0.71 0.43 28.09
C SER A 120 -0.19 1.26 27.18
N THR A 121 -0.11 2.59 27.32
CA THR A 121 -0.76 3.55 26.42
C THR A 121 -0.02 3.68 25.09
N THR A 122 1.17 3.07 24.95
CA THR A 122 1.94 3.09 23.70
C THR A 122 1.30 2.17 22.67
N LEU A 123 0.92 2.73 21.52
CA LEU A 123 0.44 1.95 20.38
C LEU A 123 1.54 0.99 19.92
N ALA A 124 1.18 -0.26 19.63
CA ALA A 124 2.12 -1.24 19.11
C ALA A 124 2.79 -0.72 17.82
N ALA A 125 4.12 -0.73 17.79
CA ALA A 125 4.89 -0.28 16.64
C ALA A 125 4.55 -1.13 15.41
N GLN A 126 3.99 -0.50 14.38
CA GLN A 126 3.60 -1.20 13.15
C GLN A 126 4.78 -1.27 12.17
N LYS A 127 5.40 -2.45 12.02
CA LYS A 127 6.51 -2.67 11.10
C LYS A 127 6.11 -2.50 9.63
N THR A 128 6.80 -1.62 8.90
CA THR A 128 6.75 -1.53 7.44
C THR A 128 7.83 -2.43 6.81
N LYS A 129 7.58 -2.94 5.60
CA LYS A 129 8.62 -3.65 4.84
C LYS A 129 9.66 -2.62 4.41
N GLN A 130 10.91 -2.81 4.80
CA GLN A 130 12.05 -2.03 4.34
C GLN A 130 12.87 -2.86 3.35
N LEU A 131 13.56 -2.16 2.45
CA LEU A 131 14.56 -2.78 1.58
C LEU A 131 15.87 -2.97 2.37
N PRO A 132 16.65 -4.00 2.06
CA PRO A 132 18.00 -4.14 2.61
C PRO A 132 18.94 -3.06 2.04
N ASP A 133 19.97 -2.72 2.80
CA ASP A 133 20.83 -1.55 2.56
C ASP A 133 21.62 -1.61 1.24
N TYR A 134 21.91 -2.81 0.74
CA TYR A 134 22.60 -3.01 -0.54
C TYR A 134 21.72 -2.70 -1.76
N ILE A 135 20.39 -2.60 -1.59
CA ILE A 135 19.46 -2.27 -2.67
C ILE A 135 19.24 -0.75 -2.64
N PRO A 136 19.32 -0.06 -3.78
CA PRO A 136 19.06 1.37 -3.84
C PRO A 136 17.66 1.71 -3.30
N PRO A 137 17.51 2.83 -2.58
CA PRO A 137 16.23 3.21 -2.00
C PRO A 137 15.19 3.42 -3.11
N TYR A 138 13.98 2.90 -2.88
CA TYR A 138 12.90 3.03 -3.84
C TYR A 138 12.42 4.50 -3.91
N PRO A 139 12.33 5.14 -5.10
CA PRO A 139 12.10 6.58 -5.23
C PRO A 139 10.84 7.13 -4.55
N TYR A 140 9.78 6.30 -4.45
CA TYR A 140 8.50 6.73 -3.87
C TYR A 140 8.24 6.23 -2.44
N GLY A 141 9.20 5.50 -1.85
CA GLY A 141 9.07 4.94 -0.50
C GLY A 141 7.97 3.85 -0.35
N PRO A 142 7.84 3.26 0.85
CA PRO A 142 6.82 2.26 1.12
C PRO A 142 5.41 2.88 1.23
N ASN A 143 4.37 2.09 0.94
CA ASN A 143 2.98 2.52 1.16
C ASN A 143 2.63 2.40 2.66
N TYR A 144 2.32 3.54 3.30
CA TYR A 144 1.95 3.59 4.72
C TYR A 144 0.47 3.28 4.99
N VAL A 145 -0.41 3.57 4.03
CA VAL A 145 -1.87 3.42 4.18
C VAL A 145 -2.28 1.97 4.00
N PHE A 146 -1.84 1.34 2.92
CA PHE A 146 -2.17 -0.05 2.60
C PHE A 146 -0.91 -0.92 2.63
N LYS A 147 -0.35 -1.14 3.82
CA LYS A 147 0.92 -1.86 4.03
C LYS A 147 0.97 -3.25 3.39
N GLN A 148 -0.17 -3.91 3.23
CA GLN A 148 -0.29 -5.18 2.53
C GLN A 148 0.26 -5.12 1.09
N SER A 149 0.12 -3.97 0.40
CA SER A 149 0.61 -3.79 -0.97
C SER A 149 2.13 -3.87 -1.08
N ASN A 150 2.85 -3.55 -0.01
CA ASN A 150 4.32 -3.56 0.00
C ASN A 150 4.91 -4.98 -0.12
N SER A 151 4.10 -6.03 0.01
CA SER A 151 4.53 -7.43 -0.04
C SER A 151 4.32 -8.12 -1.40
N GLY A 152 3.78 -7.43 -2.41
CA GLY A 152 3.47 -8.05 -3.70
C GLY A 152 3.25 -7.03 -4.83
N LEU A 153 2.74 -7.52 -5.97
CA LEU A 153 2.49 -6.71 -7.15
C LEU A 153 1.02 -6.29 -7.23
N TYR A 154 0.75 -5.05 -6.80
CA TYR A 154 -0.62 -4.53 -6.71
C TYR A 154 -1.02 -3.65 -7.90
N GLY A 155 -0.07 -3.17 -8.70
CA GLY A 155 -0.36 -2.34 -9.88
C GLY A 155 -1.01 -1.00 -9.51
N GLY A 156 -0.57 -0.41 -8.40
CA GLY A 156 -1.15 0.80 -7.80
C GLY A 156 -2.55 0.63 -7.20
N ALA A 157 -3.11 -0.59 -7.17
CA ALA A 157 -4.42 -0.82 -6.59
C ALA A 157 -4.36 -0.75 -5.05
N MET A 158 -5.20 0.10 -4.47
CA MET A 158 -5.33 0.30 -3.03
C MET A 158 -6.75 -0.02 -2.55
N ILE A 159 -6.91 -0.14 -1.24
CA ILE A 159 -8.24 -0.19 -0.64
C ILE A 159 -8.93 1.16 -0.82
N GLN A 160 -10.19 1.13 -1.23
CA GLN A 160 -11.01 2.33 -1.35
C GLN A 160 -12.03 2.37 -0.21
N PHE A 161 -12.33 3.57 0.28
CA PHE A 161 -13.31 3.80 1.34
C PHE A 161 -14.45 4.67 0.81
N GLY A 162 -15.66 4.42 1.27
CA GLY A 162 -16.84 5.22 0.88
C GLY A 162 -18.06 4.86 1.70
N ASN A 163 -19.23 5.27 1.23
CA ASN A 163 -20.51 5.04 1.90
C ASN A 163 -21.44 4.17 1.05
N LYS A 164 -22.23 3.32 1.70
CA LYS A 164 -23.47 2.78 1.16
C LYS A 164 -24.57 3.80 1.47
N ILE A 165 -25.36 4.17 0.46
CA ILE A 165 -26.50 5.09 0.58
C ILE A 165 -27.77 4.25 0.51
N SER A 166 -28.66 4.39 1.50
CA SER A 166 -29.98 3.73 1.46
C SER A 166 -30.91 4.39 0.45
N GLN A 167 -31.67 3.59 -0.30
CA GLN A 167 -32.64 4.05 -1.31
C GLN A 167 -34.00 4.48 -0.69
N GLY A 168 -34.02 4.82 0.60
CA GLY A 168 -35.23 5.18 1.33
C GLY A 168 -35.44 6.69 1.43
N ARG A 169 -36.61 7.10 1.95
CA ARG A 169 -36.96 8.52 2.18
C ARG A 169 -35.92 9.28 3.02
N ASN A 170 -35.24 8.56 3.92
CA ASN A 170 -34.09 9.06 4.67
C ASN A 170 -32.80 8.48 4.06
N GLU A 171 -31.91 9.33 3.56
CA GLU A 171 -30.62 8.94 2.98
C GLU A 171 -29.60 8.57 4.08
N GLY A 172 -29.80 7.42 4.71
CA GLY A 172 -28.83 6.84 5.64
C GLY A 172 -27.50 6.53 4.94
N LYS A 173 -26.39 6.99 5.54
CA LYS A 173 -25.02 6.75 5.05
C LYS A 173 -24.30 5.76 5.97
N THR A 174 -23.92 4.60 5.44
CA THR A 174 -23.13 3.59 6.18
C THR A 174 -21.74 3.45 5.59
N ARG A 175 -20.67 3.46 6.40
CA ARG A 175 -19.29 3.27 5.92
C ARG A 175 -19.11 1.89 5.29
N ARG A 176 -18.39 1.83 4.17
CA ARG A 176 -17.96 0.60 3.50
C ARG A 176 -16.55 0.76 2.92
N PHE A 177 -15.95 -0.36 2.53
CA PHE A 177 -14.67 -0.38 1.83
C PHE A 177 -14.70 -1.37 0.65
N TRP A 178 -13.83 -1.16 -0.33
CA TRP A 178 -13.63 -2.05 -1.47
C TRP A 178 -12.18 -2.51 -1.51
N LYS A 179 -11.98 -3.82 -1.39
CA LYS A 179 -10.66 -4.45 -1.45
C LYS A 179 -10.30 -4.81 -2.90
N PRO A 180 -9.03 -4.68 -3.30
CA PRO A 180 -8.58 -5.20 -4.59
C PRO A 180 -8.65 -6.74 -4.61
N ASN A 181 -8.92 -7.32 -5.78
CA ASN A 181 -8.91 -8.78 -5.98
C ASN A 181 -7.46 -9.31 -6.06
N VAL A 182 -6.91 -9.65 -4.89
CA VAL A 182 -5.54 -10.17 -4.72
C VAL A 182 -5.57 -11.70 -4.71
N ARG A 183 -4.67 -12.33 -5.47
CA ARG A 183 -4.48 -13.78 -5.50
C ARG A 183 -2.99 -14.11 -5.39
N ARG A 184 -2.66 -15.25 -4.80
CA ARG A 184 -1.29 -15.81 -4.87
C ARG A 184 -1.17 -16.61 -6.16
N LYS A 185 -0.18 -16.31 -6.99
CA LYS A 185 0.05 -16.99 -8.27
C LYS A 185 1.53 -17.25 -8.47
N LYS A 186 1.81 -18.34 -9.18
CA LYS A 186 3.13 -18.75 -9.65
C LYS A 186 3.40 -18.02 -10.97
N LEU A 187 4.47 -17.25 -11.04
CA LEU A 187 4.88 -16.48 -12.21
C LEU A 187 6.33 -16.84 -12.56
N TYR A 188 6.55 -17.31 -13.78
CA TYR A 188 7.88 -17.62 -14.29
C TYR A 188 8.67 -16.34 -14.60
N SER A 189 9.93 -16.31 -14.19
CA SER A 189 10.91 -15.27 -14.57
C SER A 189 11.98 -15.92 -15.46
N GLU A 190 12.12 -15.41 -16.69
CA GLU A 190 13.07 -15.93 -17.67
C GLU A 190 14.51 -15.57 -17.29
N ALA A 191 14.69 -14.38 -16.71
CA ALA A 191 15.98 -13.90 -16.23
C ALA A 191 16.52 -14.77 -15.09
N LEU A 192 15.68 -15.09 -14.10
CA LEU A 192 16.05 -15.92 -12.96
C LEU A 192 16.01 -17.41 -13.27
N GLY A 193 15.21 -17.85 -14.26
CA GLY A 193 15.01 -19.27 -14.56
C GLY A 193 14.15 -19.99 -13.50
N GLU A 194 13.41 -19.23 -12.69
CA GLU A 194 12.65 -19.74 -11.55
C GLU A 194 11.19 -19.28 -11.57
N ASP A 195 10.35 -20.04 -10.89
CA ASP A 195 8.95 -19.72 -10.70
C ASP A 195 8.70 -19.04 -9.35
N LEU A 196 8.26 -17.78 -9.39
CA LEU A 196 8.04 -16.97 -8.18
C LEU A 196 6.59 -17.07 -7.70
N PHE A 197 6.41 -17.35 -6.41
CA PHE A 197 5.09 -17.37 -5.75
C PHE A 197 4.73 -16.00 -5.16
N ILE A 198 4.04 -15.17 -5.94
CA ILE A 198 3.80 -13.75 -5.62
C ILE A 198 2.32 -13.49 -5.32
N LYS A 199 2.04 -12.53 -4.41
CA LYS A 199 0.71 -11.91 -4.27
C LYS A 199 0.50 -10.89 -5.39
N VAL A 200 -0.47 -11.13 -6.26
CA VAL A 200 -0.71 -10.30 -7.45
C VAL A 200 -2.19 -9.92 -7.56
N THR A 201 -2.47 -8.67 -7.94
CA THR A 201 -3.83 -8.24 -8.27
C THR A 201 -4.23 -8.66 -9.69
N ARG A 202 -5.53 -8.80 -9.96
CA ARG A 202 -6.01 -9.10 -11.33
C ARG A 202 -5.56 -8.05 -12.36
N LYS A 203 -5.52 -6.76 -11.97
CA LYS A 203 -5.00 -5.65 -12.79
C LYS A 203 -3.53 -5.90 -13.17
N ALA A 204 -2.68 -6.18 -12.18
CA ALA A 204 -1.26 -6.46 -12.39
C ALA A 204 -1.04 -7.73 -13.26
N LEU A 205 -1.81 -8.80 -13.04
CA LEU A 205 -1.75 -9.99 -13.90
C LEU A 205 -2.07 -9.68 -15.38
N ARG A 206 -3.06 -8.82 -15.63
CA ARG A 206 -3.41 -8.40 -17.00
C ARG A 206 -2.27 -7.59 -17.64
N THR A 207 -1.64 -6.69 -16.88
CA THR A 207 -0.53 -5.88 -17.39
C THR A 207 0.74 -6.70 -17.62
N ILE A 208 1.02 -7.69 -16.77
CA ILE A 208 2.14 -8.65 -16.97
C ILE A 208 1.95 -9.39 -18.29
N ARG A 209 0.75 -9.92 -18.54
CA ARG A 209 0.44 -10.57 -19.82
C ARG A 209 0.58 -9.63 -21.01
N LYS A 210 0.10 -8.38 -20.89
CA LYS A 210 0.23 -7.37 -21.94
C LYS A 210 1.69 -6.98 -22.22
N ALA A 211 2.55 -7.01 -21.20
CA ALA A 211 3.98 -6.76 -21.35
C ALA A 211 4.75 -7.96 -21.91
N GLY A 212 4.11 -9.13 -22.05
CA GLY A 212 4.75 -10.34 -22.55
C GLY A 212 5.59 -11.09 -21.52
N GLY A 213 5.43 -10.82 -20.21
CA GLY A 213 6.21 -11.50 -19.18
C GLY A 213 6.34 -10.70 -17.88
N LEU A 214 6.82 -11.37 -16.82
CA LEU A 214 7.08 -10.71 -15.53
C LEU A 214 8.27 -9.76 -15.64
N ASP A 215 9.35 -10.18 -16.30
CA ASP A 215 10.60 -9.42 -16.37
C ASP A 215 10.40 -8.14 -17.20
N ASN A 216 9.73 -8.24 -18.36
CA ASN A 216 9.35 -7.08 -19.17
C ASN A 216 8.42 -6.10 -18.42
N TYR A 217 7.57 -6.60 -17.51
CA TYR A 217 6.75 -5.75 -16.66
C TYR A 217 7.58 -4.92 -15.67
N LEU A 218 8.65 -5.51 -15.12
CA LEU A 218 9.54 -4.91 -14.12
C LEU A 218 10.61 -3.99 -14.73
N LEU A 219 11.12 -4.32 -15.92
CA LEU A 219 12.13 -3.53 -16.64
C LEU A 219 11.55 -2.29 -17.35
N SER A 220 10.24 -2.10 -17.35
CA SER A 220 9.62 -0.93 -18.00
C SER A 220 9.93 0.37 -17.25
N ASP A 221 10.55 1.32 -17.96
CA ASP A 221 11.01 2.61 -17.40
C ASP A 221 9.95 3.70 -17.22
N ARG A 222 8.70 3.43 -17.63
CA ARG A 222 7.61 4.41 -17.47
C ARG A 222 7.50 4.82 -15.99
N PRO A 223 7.45 6.13 -15.66
CA PRO A 223 7.41 6.57 -14.26
C PRO A 223 6.17 6.06 -13.53
N GLY A 224 5.03 5.97 -14.22
CA GLY A 224 3.82 5.34 -13.69
C GLY A 224 4.02 3.86 -13.33
N ARG A 225 4.83 3.11 -14.09
CA ARG A 225 5.13 1.70 -13.80
C ARG A 225 6.02 1.56 -12.57
N ILE A 226 7.02 2.42 -12.41
CA ILE A 226 7.88 2.46 -11.22
C ILE A 226 7.01 2.66 -9.99
N ARG A 227 6.05 3.60 -10.03
CA ARG A 227 5.09 3.81 -8.94
C ARG A 227 4.20 2.57 -8.67
N GLU A 228 3.73 1.91 -9.72
CA GLU A 228 2.78 0.79 -9.64
C GLU A 228 3.37 -0.52 -9.11
N MET A 229 4.67 -0.77 -9.34
CA MET A 229 5.33 -2.01 -8.89
C MET A 229 5.60 -2.03 -7.37
N GLY A 230 5.76 -0.85 -6.76
CA GLY A 230 5.97 -0.69 -5.32
C GLY A 230 7.31 -1.27 -4.83
N ILE A 231 7.48 -1.30 -3.50
CA ILE A 231 8.77 -1.67 -2.89
C ILE A 231 9.18 -3.12 -3.20
N PHE A 232 8.23 -4.07 -3.23
CA PHE A 232 8.50 -5.45 -3.60
C PHE A 232 8.86 -5.59 -5.08
N GLY A 233 8.17 -4.86 -5.97
CA GLY A 233 8.52 -4.86 -7.39
C GLY A 233 9.89 -4.25 -7.65
N TRP A 234 10.26 -3.21 -6.90
CA TRP A 234 11.59 -2.59 -6.96
C TRP A 234 12.71 -3.56 -6.54
N GLU A 235 12.50 -4.30 -5.45
CA GLU A 235 13.40 -5.36 -5.01
C GLU A 235 13.61 -6.42 -6.11
N LEU A 236 12.51 -6.91 -6.71
CA LEU A 236 12.58 -7.88 -7.79
C LEU A 236 13.26 -7.32 -9.04
N ARG A 237 12.98 -6.05 -9.40
CA ARG A 237 13.61 -5.37 -10.53
C ARG A 237 15.12 -5.33 -10.35
N TRP A 238 15.58 -4.92 -9.17
CA TRP A 238 17.02 -4.90 -8.86
C TRP A 238 17.64 -6.30 -8.96
N LYS A 239 16.99 -7.33 -8.40
CA LYS A 239 17.46 -8.73 -8.50
C LYS A 239 17.60 -9.19 -9.95
N ILE A 240 16.61 -8.90 -10.79
CA ILE A 240 16.64 -9.23 -12.22
C ILE A 240 17.77 -8.50 -12.95
N MET A 241 18.03 -7.24 -12.62
CA MET A 241 19.13 -6.47 -13.22
C MET A 241 20.52 -7.02 -12.91
N GLN A 242 20.68 -7.78 -11.82
CA GLN A 242 21.96 -8.42 -11.49
C GLN A 242 22.24 -9.68 -12.32
N THR A 243 21.22 -10.23 -13.02
CA THR A 243 21.40 -11.47 -13.78
C THR A 243 22.23 -11.22 -15.06
N PRO A 244 23.09 -12.20 -15.46
CA PRO A 244 23.94 -12.03 -16.63
C PRO A 244 23.11 -11.85 -17.92
N LYS A 245 22.00 -12.58 -18.05
CA LYS A 245 21.07 -12.48 -19.19
C LYS A 245 20.60 -11.04 -19.44
N ILE A 246 20.28 -10.30 -18.37
CA ILE A 246 19.81 -8.91 -18.48
C ILE A 246 20.97 -7.94 -18.69
N GLN A 247 22.12 -8.19 -18.06
CA GLN A 247 23.33 -7.37 -18.26
C GLN A 247 23.85 -7.45 -19.69
N GLU A 248 23.89 -8.64 -20.28
CA GLU A 248 24.25 -8.87 -21.68
C GLU A 248 23.28 -8.14 -22.62
N ARG A 249 21.98 -8.31 -22.39
CA ARG A 249 20.93 -7.59 -23.14
C ARG A 249 21.15 -6.07 -23.08
N PHE A 250 21.43 -5.51 -21.91
CA PHE A 250 21.69 -4.07 -21.77
C PHE A 250 23.01 -3.64 -22.43
N ARG A 251 24.04 -4.50 -22.44
CA ARG A 251 25.29 -4.23 -23.17
C ARG A 251 25.02 -4.15 -24.67
N GLU A 252 24.22 -5.05 -25.22
CA GLU A 252 23.81 -5.00 -26.63
C GLU A 252 22.96 -3.77 -26.95
N GLU A 253 21.97 -3.45 -26.11
CA GLU A 253 21.14 -2.24 -26.26
C GLU A 253 22.01 -0.98 -26.22
N ARG A 254 23.00 -0.93 -25.32
CA ARG A 254 23.97 0.16 -25.23
C ARG A 254 24.82 0.30 -26.51
N LYS A 255 25.36 -0.80 -27.03
CA LYS A 255 26.12 -0.84 -28.29
C LYS A 255 25.28 -0.34 -29.46
N LYS A 256 24.01 -0.76 -29.54
CA LYS A 256 23.05 -0.31 -30.57
C LYS A 256 22.77 1.19 -30.49
N LEU A 257 22.76 1.75 -29.28
CA LEU A 257 22.56 3.19 -29.05
C LEU A 257 23.85 4.01 -29.18
N GLY A 258 25.02 3.38 -29.37
CA GLY A 258 26.31 4.08 -29.47
C GLY A 258 26.79 4.71 -28.16
N ILE A 259 26.28 4.26 -27.02
CA ILE A 259 26.66 4.77 -25.70
C ILE A 259 27.95 4.05 -25.25
N PRO A 260 28.97 4.75 -24.73
CA PRO A 260 30.18 4.11 -24.24
C PRO A 260 29.90 3.21 -23.03
N GLU A 261 30.72 2.19 -22.84
CA GLU A 261 30.63 1.32 -21.68
C GLU A 261 30.95 2.11 -20.39
N PRO A 262 30.30 1.79 -19.26
CA PRO A 262 30.57 2.50 -18.02
C PRO A 262 32.02 2.21 -17.60
N PRO A 263 32.72 3.19 -17.00
CA PRO A 263 34.06 2.97 -16.49
C PRO A 263 34.03 1.85 -15.45
N THR A 264 35.13 1.11 -15.40
CA THR A 264 35.36 0.05 -14.42
C THR A 264 35.27 0.65 -13.02
N PHE A 265 34.90 -0.14 -12.00
CA PHE A 265 34.79 0.37 -10.63
C PHE A 265 36.08 1.09 -10.17
N GLU A 266 37.25 0.54 -10.51
CA GLU A 266 38.55 1.16 -10.22
C GLU A 266 38.74 2.52 -10.91
N GLU A 267 38.35 2.63 -12.18
CA GLU A 267 38.44 3.88 -12.94
C GLU A 267 37.46 4.92 -12.39
N TRP A 268 36.25 4.48 -12.02
CA TRP A 268 35.25 5.35 -11.40
C TRP A 268 35.70 5.85 -10.02
N VAL A 269 36.29 4.97 -9.20
CA VAL A 269 36.87 5.36 -7.91
C VAL A 269 37.99 6.37 -8.13
N LYS A 270 38.94 6.11 -9.03
CA LYS A 270 40.03 7.06 -9.36
C LYS A 270 39.50 8.43 -9.80
N GLN A 271 38.45 8.47 -10.62
CA GLN A 271 37.80 9.72 -11.04
C GLN A 271 37.13 10.48 -9.88
N LYS A 272 36.68 9.76 -8.84
CA LYS A 272 35.95 10.31 -7.69
C LYS A 272 36.78 10.45 -6.43
N GLU A 273 38.04 10.00 -6.43
CA GLU A 273 38.92 10.02 -5.26
C GLU A 273 39.04 11.41 -4.63
N ASP A 274 39.23 12.45 -5.45
CA ASP A 274 39.38 13.83 -4.94
C ASP A 274 38.07 14.37 -4.35
N GLU A 275 36.92 14.05 -4.96
CA GLU A 275 35.60 14.41 -4.41
C GLU A 275 35.32 13.67 -3.09
N ILE A 276 35.73 12.40 -3.01
CA ILE A 276 35.58 11.60 -1.79
C ILE A 276 36.47 12.17 -0.68
N LYS A 277 37.75 12.48 -0.98
CA LYS A 277 38.67 13.12 -0.03
C LYS A 277 38.11 14.44 0.48
N ALA A 278 37.62 15.30 -0.42
CA ALA A 278 37.00 16.57 -0.03
C ALA A 278 35.78 16.37 0.90
N LYS A 279 34.89 15.41 0.60
CA LYS A 279 33.75 15.09 1.49
C LYS A 279 34.19 14.53 2.83
N VAL A 280 35.20 13.66 2.86
CA VAL A 280 35.76 13.12 4.11
C VAL A 280 36.39 14.24 4.93
N GLU A 281 37.10 15.19 4.30
CA GLU A 281 37.65 16.37 4.96
C GLU A 281 36.53 17.25 5.54
N GLU A 282 35.44 17.48 4.80
CA GLU A 282 34.26 18.21 5.30
C GLU A 282 33.62 17.51 6.51
N GLU A 283 33.41 16.20 6.45
CA GLU A 283 32.82 15.41 7.54
C GLU A 283 33.74 15.31 8.77
N THR A 284 35.05 15.27 8.55
CA THR A 284 36.07 15.19 9.63
C THR A 284 36.45 16.56 10.19
N ASN A 285 36.09 17.66 9.52
CA ASN A 285 36.36 19.02 10.00
C ASN A 285 35.41 19.42 11.13
N ILE A 286 35.67 18.84 12.30
CA ILE A 286 34.95 19.06 13.56
C ILE A 286 35.16 20.49 14.11
N LYS A 287 36.14 21.24 13.57
CA LYS A 287 36.55 22.57 14.09
C LYS A 287 35.38 23.54 14.16
N GLU A 288 34.51 23.54 13.15
CA GLU A 288 33.35 24.41 13.08
C GLU A 288 32.31 24.08 14.15
N ILE A 289 32.08 22.79 14.39
CA ILE A 289 31.15 22.30 15.42
C ILE A 289 31.68 22.63 16.83
N THR A 290 32.99 22.51 17.04
CA THR A 290 33.62 22.76 18.36
C THR A 290 33.90 24.23 18.66
N LYS A 291 33.67 25.14 17.71
CA LYS A 291 33.94 26.56 17.91
C LYS A 291 33.00 27.12 19.00
N PRO A 292 33.52 27.65 20.12
CA PRO A 292 32.67 28.24 21.14
C PRO A 292 31.93 29.46 20.57
N THR A 293 30.64 29.58 20.89
CA THR A 293 29.86 30.77 20.55
C THR A 293 30.07 31.81 21.65
N TYR A 294 30.68 32.95 21.31
CA TYR A 294 30.85 34.07 22.25
C TYR A 294 29.57 34.91 22.31
N ASN A 295 29.22 35.39 23.51
CA ASN A 295 28.10 36.30 23.72
C ASN A 295 28.63 37.72 23.92
N ASP A 296 28.40 38.57 22.92
CA ASP A 296 28.91 39.96 22.87
C ASP A 296 28.36 40.85 24.01
N LYS A 297 27.33 40.41 24.74
CA LYS A 297 26.75 41.17 25.87
C LYS A 297 27.39 40.87 27.23
N GLN A 298 28.28 39.88 27.30
CA GLN A 298 28.90 39.42 28.56
C GLN A 298 30.35 39.90 28.72
N TYR A 299 30.88 40.68 27.77
CA TYR A 299 32.23 41.22 27.76
C TYR A 299 32.22 42.71 27.42
#